data_AF-A0A2E4EAH8-F1
#
_entry.id   AF-A0A2E4EAH8-F1
#
_cell.length_a   1.000
_cell.length_b   1.000
_cell.length_c   1.000
_cell.angle_alpha   90.00
_cell.angle_beta   90.00
_cell.angle_gamma   90.00
#
_symmetry.space_group_name_H-M   'P 1'
#
loop_
_entity.id
_entity.type
_entity.pdbx_description
1 polymer ?
#
loop_
_entity_poly.entity_id
_entity_poly.type
_entity_poly.pdbx_seq_one_letter_code
_entity_poly.pdbx_strand_id
1 'polypeptide(L)'
;MSRKLAVDEFEDKTDQELNQALAELTGEFTPIPEDHTSAQIGSALYAIDPLRRLEACHPDYTDNWEQLMELAIEHGAFVSPLAWERSEKRYRAQHIAPGEGGRMTIHGTKYMSDDDDPARALVMTLIKILRNQKNEDNTTS
;
A
#
# COMPACT_ATOMS: atom_id res chain seq x y z
N MET A 1 -1.69 24.83 -3.83
CA MET A 1 -1.17 23.97 -4.92
C MET A 1 -1.13 22.54 -4.39
N SER A 2 -2.09 21.70 -4.77
CA SER A 2 -2.10 20.29 -4.35
C SER A 2 -1.05 19.55 -5.19
N ARG A 3 0.10 19.22 -4.58
CA ARG A 3 1.07 18.30 -5.20
C ARG A 3 0.37 16.93 -5.24
N LYS A 4 -0.18 16.58 -6.41
CA LYS A 4 -0.55 15.19 -6.69
C LYS A 4 0.69 14.34 -6.40
N LEU A 5 0.61 13.45 -5.42
CA LEU A 5 1.66 12.46 -5.17
C LEU A 5 1.92 11.72 -6.48
N ALA A 6 3.13 11.91 -7.01
CA ALA A 6 3.55 11.37 -8.29
C ALA A 6 3.50 9.85 -8.21
N VAL A 7 3.15 9.23 -9.33
CA VAL A 7 3.00 7.77 -9.49
C VAL A 7 4.31 7.03 -9.15
N ASP A 8 5.43 7.74 -9.19
CA ASP A 8 6.77 7.17 -9.34
C ASP A 8 7.54 6.99 -8.01
N GLU A 9 7.01 7.47 -6.87
CA GLU A 9 7.74 7.43 -5.58
C GLU A 9 7.90 6.00 -5.02
N PHE A 10 7.12 5.05 -5.51
CA PHE A 10 7.01 3.70 -4.94
C PHE A 10 7.47 2.57 -5.87
N GLU A 11 7.76 2.86 -7.15
CA GLU A 11 8.11 1.81 -8.12
C GLU A 11 9.36 1.03 -7.67
N ASP A 12 10.34 1.76 -7.13
CA ASP A 12 11.63 1.20 -6.70
C ASP A 12 11.66 0.72 -5.24
N LYS A 13 10.56 0.86 -4.49
CA LYS A 13 10.55 0.47 -3.07
C LYS A 13 10.48 -1.04 -2.90
N THR A 14 11.19 -1.56 -1.92
CA THR A 14 11.07 -2.98 -1.53
C THR A 14 9.68 -3.27 -0.94
N ASP A 15 9.26 -4.54 -0.97
CA ASP A 15 7.98 -4.95 -0.38
C ASP A 15 7.88 -4.61 1.12
N GLN A 16 9.00 -4.70 1.84
CA GLN A 16 9.08 -4.25 3.23
C GLN A 16 8.76 -2.76 3.38
N GLU A 17 9.37 -1.90 2.54
CA GLU A 17 9.10 -0.46 2.60
C GLU A 17 7.65 -0.14 2.21
N LEU A 18 7.05 -0.91 1.30
CA LEU A 18 5.65 -0.79 0.94
C LEU A 18 4.73 -1.21 2.10
N ASN A 19 5.01 -2.35 2.73
CA ASN A 19 4.25 -2.86 3.87
C ASN A 19 4.32 -1.89 5.06
N GLN A 20 5.51 -1.40 5.37
CA GLN A 20 5.69 -0.38 6.41
C GLN A 20 4.93 0.90 6.07
N ALA A 21 5.05 1.41 4.84
CA ALA A 21 4.37 2.65 4.44
C ALA A 21 2.85 2.53 4.51
N LEU A 22 2.29 1.36 4.17
CA LEU A 22 0.86 1.10 4.31
C LEU A 22 0.45 1.01 5.78
N ALA A 23 1.21 0.29 6.60
CA ALA A 23 0.95 0.17 8.04
C ALA A 23 1.03 1.51 8.79
N GLU A 24 1.94 2.41 8.42
CA GLU A 24 2.00 3.77 8.95
C GLU A 24 0.73 4.58 8.60
N LEU A 25 0.14 4.31 7.44
CA LEU A 25 -1.09 4.99 7.00
C LEU A 25 -2.33 4.45 7.70
N THR A 26 -2.42 3.14 7.92
CA THR A 26 -3.53 2.47 8.61
C THR A 26 -3.41 2.51 10.13
N GLY A 27 -2.24 2.88 10.68
CA GLY A 27 -2.00 2.92 12.12
C GLY A 27 -1.62 1.57 12.72
N GLU A 28 -1.25 0.60 11.87
CA GLU A 28 -0.82 -0.75 12.28
C GLU A 28 0.70 -0.86 12.46
N PHE A 29 1.45 0.21 12.15
CA PHE A 29 2.90 0.23 12.35
C PHE A 29 3.27 0.41 13.83
N THR A 30 4.08 -0.51 14.35
CA THR A 30 4.66 -0.45 15.69
C THR A 30 6.16 -0.14 15.60
N PRO A 31 6.61 1.04 16.09
CA PRO A 31 8.02 1.40 16.10
C PRO A 31 8.85 0.44 16.94
N ILE A 32 10.12 0.25 16.55
CA ILE A 32 11.08 -0.57 17.30
C ILE A 32 11.47 0.15 18.60
N PRO A 33 11.28 -0.46 19.79
CA PRO A 33 11.70 0.15 21.04
C PRO A 33 13.22 0.31 21.14
N GLU A 34 13.71 1.28 21.93
CA GLU A 34 15.13 1.60 22.04
C GLU A 34 16.01 0.44 22.54
N ASP A 35 15.45 -0.47 23.33
CA ASP A 35 16.13 -1.64 23.90
C ASP A 35 16.03 -2.90 23.01
N HIS A 36 15.38 -2.80 21.85
CA HIS A 36 15.22 -3.90 20.90
C HIS A 36 16.22 -3.79 19.73
N THR A 37 16.52 -4.94 19.14
CA THR A 37 17.21 -5.00 17.83
C THR A 37 16.19 -5.26 16.71
N SER A 38 16.60 -5.16 15.46
CA SER A 38 15.72 -5.42 14.32
C SER A 38 16.20 -6.58 13.46
N ALA A 39 15.26 -7.31 12.87
CA ALA A 39 15.55 -8.27 11.81
C ALA A 39 14.51 -8.19 10.70
N GLN A 40 14.98 -8.41 9.48
CA GLN A 40 14.14 -8.59 8.32
C GLN A 40 13.99 -10.09 8.04
N ILE A 41 12.76 -10.58 7.96
CA ILE A 41 12.45 -11.97 7.62
C ILE A 41 11.40 -11.92 6.50
N GLY A 42 11.81 -12.27 5.28
CA GLY A 42 10.98 -12.04 4.10
C GLY A 42 10.76 -10.55 3.86
N SER A 43 9.50 -10.15 3.69
CA SER A 43 9.11 -8.75 3.53
C SER A 43 8.64 -8.08 4.83
N ALA A 44 8.69 -8.80 5.97
CA ALA A 44 8.31 -8.29 7.28
C ALA A 44 9.52 -7.80 8.11
N LEU A 45 9.31 -6.68 8.81
CA LEU A 45 10.23 -6.15 9.81
C LEU A 45 9.83 -6.63 11.20
N TYR A 46 10.79 -7.15 11.96
CA TYR A 46 10.60 -7.60 13.35
C TYR A 46 11.45 -6.80 14.33
N ALA A 47 10.86 -6.44 15.46
CA ALA A 47 11.57 -6.07 16.67
C ALA A 47 11.97 -7.35 17.44
N ILE A 48 13.21 -7.39 17.92
CA ILE A 48 13.78 -8.50 18.69
C ILE A 48 14.12 -8.00 20.09
N ASP A 49 13.43 -8.54 21.09
CA ASP A 49 13.64 -8.21 22.50
C ASP A 49 14.98 -8.80 23.04
N PRO A 50 15.45 -8.38 24.23
CA PRO A 50 16.66 -8.94 24.85
C PRO A 50 16.58 -10.46 25.14
N LEU A 51 15.39 -11.04 25.17
CA LEU A 51 15.13 -12.47 25.34
C LEU A 51 15.03 -13.23 24.00
N ARG A 52 15.28 -12.54 22.87
CA ARG A 52 15.19 -13.03 21.49
C ARG A 52 13.79 -13.41 21.03
N ARG A 53 12.75 -12.80 21.60
CA ARG A 53 11.38 -12.89 21.06
C ARG A 53 11.23 -11.94 19.89
N LEU A 54 10.48 -12.40 18.88
CA LEU A 54 10.21 -11.68 17.64
C LEU A 54 8.81 -11.11 17.69
N GLU A 55 8.68 -9.80 17.48
CA GLU A 55 7.40 -9.10 17.35
C GLU A 55 7.37 -8.38 16.00
N ALA A 56 6.35 -8.61 15.19
CA ALA A 56 6.23 -7.97 13.88
C ALA A 56 5.88 -6.48 14.04
N CYS A 57 6.61 -5.62 13.33
CA CYS A 57 6.40 -4.17 13.35
C CYS A 57 5.23 -3.73 12.45
N HIS A 58 4.83 -4.55 11.49
CA HIS A 58 3.71 -4.31 10.60
C HIS A 58 3.18 -5.64 10.03
N PRO A 59 1.94 -5.68 9.52
CA PRO A 59 1.47 -6.79 8.71
C PRO A 59 2.27 -6.93 7.41
N ASP A 60 2.29 -8.14 6.87
CA ASP A 60 2.87 -8.43 5.56
C ASP A 60 1.76 -8.42 4.50
N TYR A 61 1.43 -7.24 3.98
CA TYR A 61 0.31 -7.10 3.05
C TYR A 61 0.61 -7.70 1.67
N THR A 62 1.87 -7.66 1.24
CA THR A 62 2.31 -8.27 -0.02
C THR A 62 2.18 -9.79 -0.01
N ASP A 63 2.43 -10.44 1.14
CA ASP A 63 2.28 -11.89 1.26
C ASP A 63 0.94 -12.34 1.88
N ASN A 64 0.12 -11.42 2.42
CA ASN A 64 -1.21 -11.70 2.98
C ASN A 64 -2.34 -11.10 2.14
N TRP A 65 -2.71 -11.79 1.06
CA TRP A 65 -3.74 -11.36 0.13
C TRP A 65 -5.11 -11.11 0.77
N GLU A 66 -5.50 -11.91 1.77
CA GLU A 66 -6.82 -11.78 2.41
C GLU A 66 -6.94 -10.44 3.15
N GLN A 67 -5.96 -10.12 4.00
CA GLN A 67 -5.92 -8.85 4.72
C GLN A 67 -5.81 -7.66 3.76
N LEU A 68 -4.98 -7.77 2.72
CA LEU A 68 -4.85 -6.74 1.71
C LEU A 68 -6.16 -6.49 0.96
N MET A 69 -6.91 -7.55 0.64
CA MET A 69 -8.19 -7.45 -0.07
C MET A 69 -9.29 -6.79 0.76
N GLU A 70 -9.35 -7.06 2.06
CA GLU A 70 -10.29 -6.39 2.97
C GLU A 70 -10.07 -4.88 2.94
N LEU A 71 -8.82 -4.45 3.10
CA LEU A 71 -8.44 -3.03 3.03
C LEU A 71 -8.69 -2.43 1.64
N ALA A 72 -8.42 -3.20 0.59
CA ALA A 72 -8.69 -2.79 -0.79
C ALA A 72 -10.18 -2.51 -1.03
N ILE A 73 -11.07 -3.34 -0.52
CA ILE A 73 -12.52 -3.16 -0.64
C ILE A 73 -12.96 -1.92 0.15
N GLU A 74 -12.47 -1.75 1.38
CA GLU A 74 -12.81 -0.61 2.24
C GLU A 74 -12.48 0.73 1.58
N HIS A 75 -11.32 0.82 0.91
CA HIS A 75 -10.85 2.05 0.28
C HIS A 75 -11.10 2.11 -1.24
N GLY A 76 -11.84 1.15 -1.80
CA GLY A 76 -12.18 1.13 -3.22
C GLY A 76 -10.97 0.96 -4.16
N ALA A 77 -9.94 0.25 -3.75
CA ALA A 77 -8.80 -0.09 -4.58
C ALA A 77 -9.02 -1.44 -5.29
N PHE A 78 -8.84 -1.49 -6.61
CA PHE A 78 -9.10 -2.69 -7.41
C PHE A 78 -7.98 -2.97 -8.39
N VAL A 79 -7.45 -4.20 -8.35
CA VAL A 79 -6.47 -4.68 -9.32
C VAL A 79 -7.16 -5.32 -10.54
N SER A 80 -6.55 -5.16 -11.70
CA SER A 80 -6.99 -5.72 -12.98
C SER A 80 -5.77 -6.18 -13.78
N PRO A 81 -5.81 -7.35 -14.41
CA PRO A 81 -4.73 -7.79 -15.28
C PRO A 81 -4.68 -6.92 -16.55
N LEU A 82 -3.47 -6.66 -17.04
CA LEU A 82 -3.23 -6.05 -18.35
C LEU A 82 -2.97 -7.16 -19.37
N ALA A 83 -3.38 -6.94 -20.62
CA ALA A 83 -3.09 -7.86 -21.70
C ALA A 83 -1.57 -7.86 -22.00
N TRP A 84 -0.91 -9.00 -21.76
CA TRP A 84 0.55 -9.15 -21.87
C TRP A 84 1.11 -8.77 -23.24
N GLU A 85 0.35 -8.97 -24.32
CA GLU A 85 0.76 -8.60 -25.69
C GLU A 85 0.81 -7.08 -25.94
N ARG A 86 0.24 -6.27 -25.03
CA ARG A 86 0.06 -4.82 -25.22
C ARG A 86 0.82 -3.96 -24.22
N SER A 87 1.46 -4.56 -23.20
CA SER A 87 2.21 -3.82 -22.19
C SER A 87 3.26 -4.70 -21.52
N GLU A 88 4.45 -4.12 -21.26
CA GLU A 88 5.48 -4.73 -20.40
C GLU A 88 5.02 -4.83 -18.94
N LYS A 89 3.99 -4.06 -18.55
CA LYS A 89 3.38 -4.12 -17.22
C LYS A 89 2.24 -5.16 -17.20
N ARG A 90 2.19 -6.00 -16.17
CA ARG A 90 1.27 -7.15 -16.02
C ARG A 90 -0.01 -6.80 -15.28
N TYR A 91 0.06 -5.94 -14.27
CA TYR A 91 -1.09 -5.58 -13.45
C TYR A 91 -1.34 -4.08 -13.43
N ARG A 92 -2.61 -3.70 -13.29
CA ARG A 92 -3.05 -2.33 -13.06
C ARG A 92 -3.97 -2.29 -11.86
N ALA A 93 -3.67 -1.45 -10.87
CA ALA A 93 -4.57 -1.16 -9.76
C ALA A 93 -5.13 0.27 -9.85
N GLN A 94 -6.36 0.46 -9.39
CA GLN A 94 -7.12 1.71 -9.54
C GLN A 94 -7.99 2.02 -8.33
N HIS A 95 -8.21 3.31 -8.08
CA HIS A 95 -9.21 3.77 -7.11
C HIS A 95 -10.58 3.96 -7.79
N ILE A 96 -11.61 3.31 -7.27
CA ILE A 96 -12.99 3.42 -7.71
C ILE A 96 -13.84 3.87 -6.51
N ALA A 97 -14.46 5.04 -6.63
CA ALA A 97 -15.33 5.59 -5.59
C ALA A 97 -16.55 6.30 -6.19
N PRO A 98 -17.62 6.52 -5.41
CA PRO A 98 -18.78 7.27 -5.86
C PRO A 98 -18.38 8.68 -6.34
N GLY A 99 -18.83 9.06 -7.53
CA GLY A 99 -18.73 10.40 -8.07
C GLY A 99 -20.00 11.21 -7.82
N GLU A 100 -20.05 12.43 -8.37
CA GLU A 100 -21.25 13.27 -8.33
C GLU A 100 -22.46 12.52 -8.92
N GLY A 101 -23.54 12.45 -8.15
CA GLY A 101 -24.76 11.72 -8.53
C GLY A 101 -24.74 10.22 -8.27
N GLY A 102 -23.80 9.71 -7.46
CA GLY A 102 -23.81 8.33 -6.96
C GLY A 102 -23.37 7.27 -7.96
N ARG A 103 -22.87 7.66 -9.13
CA ARG A 103 -22.24 6.73 -10.09
C ARG A 103 -20.82 6.42 -9.65
N MET A 104 -20.40 5.16 -9.74
CA MET A 104 -19.01 4.79 -9.49
C MET A 104 -18.11 5.41 -10.58
N THR A 105 -17.04 6.06 -10.15
CA THR A 105 -16.07 6.73 -11.03
C THR A 105 -14.67 6.28 -10.69
N ILE A 106 -13.83 6.16 -11.72
CA ILE A 106 -12.41 5.87 -11.56
C ILE A 106 -11.71 7.20 -11.27
N HIS A 107 -11.06 7.28 -10.11
CA HIS A 107 -10.27 8.44 -9.70
C HIS A 107 -8.82 8.26 -10.15
N GLY A 108 -8.09 9.37 -10.30
CA GLY A 108 -6.74 9.46 -10.91
C GLY A 108 -5.60 8.70 -10.21
N THR A 109 -5.91 7.71 -9.38
CA THR A 109 -5.00 6.75 -8.77
C THR A 109 -4.94 5.53 -9.68
N LYS A 110 -3.93 5.46 -10.54
CA LYS A 110 -3.64 4.28 -11.36
C LYS A 110 -2.19 3.90 -11.12
N TYR A 111 -1.95 2.65 -10.77
CA TYR A 111 -0.62 2.07 -10.71
C TYR A 111 -0.52 0.92 -11.70
N MET A 112 0.66 0.74 -12.31
CA MET A 112 0.97 -0.41 -13.17
C MET A 112 2.25 -1.10 -12.67
N SER A 113 2.22 -2.42 -12.53
CA SER A 113 3.39 -3.21 -12.15
C SER A 113 3.81 -4.16 -13.27
N ASP A 114 5.11 -4.24 -13.56
CA ASP A 114 5.78 -5.29 -14.36
C ASP A 114 6.02 -6.56 -13.55
N ASP A 115 5.96 -6.46 -12.22
CA ASP A 115 5.98 -7.62 -11.35
C ASP A 115 4.84 -8.57 -11.66
N ASP A 116 5.12 -9.85 -11.44
CA ASP A 116 4.14 -10.92 -11.42
C ASP A 116 3.24 -10.91 -10.19
N ASP A 117 3.44 -9.95 -9.29
CA ASP A 117 2.68 -9.82 -8.06
C ASP A 117 1.58 -8.73 -8.16
N PRO A 118 0.29 -9.11 -8.17
CA PRO A 118 -0.81 -8.16 -8.09
C PRO A 118 -0.91 -7.43 -6.73
N ALA A 119 -0.38 -8.01 -5.65
CA ALA A 119 -0.44 -7.42 -4.30
C ALA A 119 0.35 -6.12 -4.24
N ARG A 120 1.57 -6.11 -4.76
CA ARG A 120 2.40 -4.91 -4.89
C ARG A 120 1.66 -3.73 -5.55
N ALA A 121 1.02 -3.97 -6.70
CA ALA A 121 0.25 -2.94 -7.40
C ALA A 121 -0.90 -2.37 -6.55
N LEU A 122 -1.55 -3.24 -5.77
CA LEU A 122 -2.67 -2.90 -4.92
C LEU A 122 -2.22 -2.12 -3.67
N VAL A 123 -1.14 -2.55 -3.00
CA VAL A 123 -0.51 -1.85 -1.87
C VAL A 123 -0.12 -0.42 -2.25
N MET A 124 0.56 -0.23 -3.39
CA MET A 124 0.93 1.13 -3.85
C MET A 124 -0.28 2.00 -4.16
N THR A 125 -1.35 1.41 -4.70
CA THR A 125 -2.62 2.13 -4.94
C THR A 125 -3.26 2.56 -3.63
N LEU A 126 -3.29 1.68 -2.62
CA LEU A 126 -3.82 1.96 -1.29
C LEU A 126 -3.05 3.07 -0.58
N ILE A 127 -1.72 3.00 -0.58
CA ILE A 127 -0.85 4.05 -0.02
C ILE A 127 -1.21 5.41 -0.61
N LYS A 128 -1.42 5.47 -1.93
CA LYS A 128 -1.76 6.72 -2.62
C LYS A 128 -3.17 7.21 -2.28
N ILE A 129 -4.15 6.32 -2.16
CA ILE A 129 -5.51 6.68 -1.73
C ILE A 129 -5.46 7.28 -0.32
N LEU A 130 -4.89 6.56 0.64
CA LEU A 130 -4.84 6.95 2.05
C LEU A 130 -4.07 8.24 2.28
N ARG A 131 -2.94 8.45 1.59
CA ARG A 131 -2.21 9.72 1.65
C ARG A 131 -3.02 10.91 1.12
N ASN A 132 -3.78 10.73 0.03
CA ASN A 132 -4.62 11.79 -0.49
C ASN A 132 -5.75 12.15 0.49
N GLN A 133 -6.38 11.14 1.10
CA GLN A 133 -7.42 11.35 2.12
C GLN A 133 -6.87 12.12 3.32
N LYS A 134 -5.73 11.69 3.89
CA LYS A 134 -5.08 12.42 5.00
C LYS A 134 -4.73 13.87 4.64
N ASN A 135 -4.30 14.12 3.41
CA ASN A 135 -4.00 15.48 2.95
C ASN A 135 -5.26 16.35 2.80
N GLU A 136 -6.36 15.77 2.32
CA GLU A 136 -7.65 16.47 2.22
C GLU A 136 -8.15 16.86 3.63
N ASP A 137 -8.15 15.92 4.58
CA ASP A 137 -8.57 16.16 5.96
C ASP A 137 -7.77 17.27 6.65
N ASN A 138 -6.45 17.32 6.41
CA ASN A 138 -5.56 18.35 6.93
C ASN A 138 -5.76 19.73 6.29
N THR A 139 -6.38 19.82 5.11
CA THR A 139 -6.68 21.11 4.46
C THR A 139 -8.07 21.66 4.80
N THR A 140 -8.94 20.83 5.37
CA THR A 140 -10.29 21.22 5.82
C THR A 140 -10.40 21.46 7.33
N SER A 141 -9.34 21.20 8.10
CA SER A 141 -9.22 21.47 9.54
C SER A 141 -8.59 22.83 9.83
#